data_AF-A0A7L2TJ15-F1
#
_entry.id   AF-A0A7L2TJ15-F1
#
_cell.length_a   1.000
_cell.length_b   1.000
_cell.length_c   1.000
_cell.angle_alpha   90.00
_cell.angle_beta   90.00
_cell.angle_gamma   90.00
#
_symmetry.space_group_name_H-M   'P 1'
#
loop_
_entity.id
_entity.type
_entity.pdbx_description
1 polymer ?
#
loop_
_entity_poly.entity_id
_entity_poly.type
_entity_poly.pdbx_seq_one_letter_code
_entity_poly.pdbx_strand_id
1 'polypeptide(L)'
;ANTDCKKLLKSLPNKNPTLIEMVEACNHVGTINHQYATMAAAFAAVRGPLATSGVYFGCGKTGHLKKDCSALKSVKPKTTPICSWCHRGLHSANQCHSK
;
A
#
# COMPACT_ATOMS: atom_id res chain seq x y z
N ALA A 1 17.97 4.91 -33.68
CA ALA A 1 17.48 4.17 -32.50
C ALA A 1 16.07 4.63 -32.12
N ASN A 2 15.18 3.70 -31.77
CA ASN A 2 13.84 4.00 -31.25
C ASN A 2 13.94 4.63 -29.83
N THR A 3 12.81 5.09 -29.28
CA THR A 3 12.76 5.76 -27.97
C THR A 3 13.26 4.89 -26.83
N ASP A 4 12.96 3.60 -26.84
CA ASP A 4 13.29 2.68 -25.74
C ASP A 4 14.77 2.31 -25.76
N CYS A 5 15.34 2.04 -26.94
CA CYS A 5 16.77 1.86 -27.12
C CYS A 5 17.54 3.12 -26.73
N LYS A 6 17.06 4.33 -27.08
CA LYS A 6 17.67 5.58 -26.60
C LYS A 6 17.68 5.68 -25.06
N LYS A 7 16.64 5.19 -24.37
CA LYS A 7 16.60 5.17 -22.90
C LYS A 7 17.60 4.15 -22.34
N LEU A 8 17.63 2.93 -22.88
CA LEU A 8 18.59 1.90 -22.46
C LEU A 8 20.03 2.35 -22.60
N LEU A 9 20.38 2.95 -23.74
CA LEU A 9 21.73 3.47 -24.00
C LEU A 9 22.13 4.57 -23.01
N LYS A 10 21.20 5.42 -22.59
CA LYS A 10 21.44 6.46 -21.57
C LYS A 10 21.63 5.87 -20.16
N SER A 11 21.08 4.68 -19.91
CA SER A 11 21.18 3.98 -18.62
C SER A 11 22.37 3.03 -18.54
N LEU A 12 23.21 2.95 -19.59
CA LEU A 12 24.41 2.11 -19.55
C LEU A 12 25.42 2.65 -18.53
N PRO A 13 26.09 1.77 -17.77
CA PRO A 13 27.10 2.19 -16.80
C PRO A 13 28.38 2.71 -17.47
N ASN A 14 28.70 2.20 -18.66
CA ASN A 14 29.81 2.69 -19.48
C ASN A 14 29.42 4.03 -20.13
N LYS A 15 30.21 5.08 -19.87
CA LYS A 15 29.99 6.42 -20.45
C LYS A 15 30.26 6.49 -21.95
N ASN A 16 31.13 5.61 -22.47
CA ASN A 16 31.52 5.57 -23.88
C ASN A 16 31.43 4.12 -24.40
N PRO A 17 30.21 3.58 -24.58
CA PRO A 17 30.04 2.23 -25.12
C PRO A 17 30.45 2.18 -26.60
N THR A 18 31.05 1.06 -27.01
CA THR A 18 31.31 0.76 -28.41
C THR A 18 30.01 0.50 -29.16
N LEU A 19 30.03 0.61 -30.49
CA LEU A 19 28.85 0.36 -31.31
C LEU A 19 28.26 -1.04 -31.08
N ILE A 20 29.11 -2.05 -30.85
CA ILE A 20 28.68 -3.44 -30.60
C ILE A 20 27.90 -3.50 -29.28
N GLU A 21 28.44 -2.93 -28.20
CA GLU A 21 27.76 -2.89 -26.89
C GLU A 21 26.42 -2.14 -26.97
N MET A 22 26.36 -1.07 -27.76
CA MET A 22 25.11 -0.33 -27.99
C MET A 22 24.06 -1.18 -28.72
N VAL A 23 24.47 -1.97 -29.71
CA VAL A 23 23.58 -2.86 -30.47
C VAL A 23 23.12 -4.02 -29.60
N GLU A 24 24.02 -4.64 -28.82
CA GLU A 24 23.69 -5.71 -27.88
C GLU A 24 22.71 -5.24 -26.80
N ALA A 25 22.88 -4.03 -26.29
CA ALA A 25 21.94 -3.46 -25.31
C ALA A 25 20.52 -3.29 -25.88
N CYS A 26 20.38 -3.13 -27.19
CA CYS A 26 19.10 -2.87 -27.84
C CYS A 26 18.50 -4.06 -28.60
N ASN A 27 19.20 -5.19 -28.72
CA ASN A 27 18.80 -6.31 -29.59
C ASN A 27 17.44 -6.94 -29.22
N HIS A 28 17.01 -6.85 -27.95
CA HIS A 28 15.73 -7.38 -27.48
C HIS A 28 14.60 -6.32 -27.45
N VAL A 29 14.91 -5.05 -27.74
CA VAL A 29 13.93 -3.96 -27.70
C VAL A 29 12.88 -4.17 -28.78
N GLY A 30 11.61 -4.09 -28.39
CA GLY A 30 10.47 -4.26 -29.30
C GLY A 30 9.98 -5.69 -29.47
N THR A 31 10.71 -6.68 -28.92
CA THR A 31 10.20 -8.06 -28.81
C THR A 31 8.97 -8.12 -27.90
N ILE A 32 8.16 -9.18 -28.06
CA ILE A 32 6.99 -9.43 -27.21
C ILE A 32 7.38 -9.52 -25.72
N ASN A 33 8.52 -10.16 -25.42
CA ASN A 33 9.04 -10.24 -24.06
C ASN A 33 9.38 -8.86 -23.48
N HIS A 34 10.01 -7.99 -24.27
CA HIS A 34 10.30 -6.60 -23.85
C HIS A 34 9.02 -5.81 -23.57
N GLN A 35 7.97 -5.99 -24.38
CA GLN A 35 6.68 -5.34 -24.17
C GLN A 35 6.01 -5.80 -22.87
N TYR A 36 5.96 -7.12 -22.62
CA TYR A 36 5.42 -7.66 -21.37
C TYR A 36 6.22 -7.20 -20.14
N ALA A 37 7.55 -7.23 -20.22
CA ALA A 37 8.42 -6.78 -19.12
C ALA A 37 8.20 -5.29 -18.81
N THR A 38 8.09 -4.45 -19.84
CA THR A 38 7.82 -3.00 -19.70
C THR A 38 6.46 -2.76 -19.07
N MET A 39 5.44 -3.51 -19.50
CA MET A 39 4.10 -3.42 -18.94
C MET A 39 4.07 -3.88 -17.47
N ALA A 40 4.72 -5.00 -17.14
CA ALA A 40 4.84 -5.49 -15.77
C ALA A 40 5.55 -4.48 -14.86
N ALA A 41 6.63 -3.86 -15.34
CA ALA A 41 7.36 -2.81 -14.62
C ALA A 41 6.48 -1.57 -14.37
N ALA A 42 5.66 -1.15 -15.34
CA ALA A 42 4.72 -0.05 -15.17
C ALA A 42 3.68 -0.36 -14.07
N PHE A 43 3.10 -1.57 -14.06
CA PHE A 43 2.19 -1.98 -13.00
C PHE A 43 2.88 -2.05 -11.63
N ALA A 44 4.11 -2.53 -11.59
CA ALA A 44 4.90 -2.56 -10.37
C ALA A 44 5.20 -1.14 -9.85
N ALA A 45 5.47 -0.17 -10.73
CA ALA A 45 5.71 1.23 -10.33
C ALA A 45 4.45 1.92 -9.78
N VAL A 46 3.26 1.56 -10.27
CA VAL A 46 1.97 2.07 -9.72
C VAL A 46 1.68 1.50 -8.35
N ARG A 47 2.12 0.26 -8.08
CA ARG A 47 2.18 -0.29 -6.73
C ARG A 47 3.37 0.36 -6.00
N GLY A 48 3.17 1.59 -5.52
CA GLY A 48 4.11 2.27 -4.62
C GLY A 48 4.62 1.31 -3.52
N PRO A 49 5.76 1.59 -2.88
CA PRO A 49 6.52 0.62 -2.09
C PRO A 49 5.60 -0.25 -1.23
N LEU A 50 5.50 -1.53 -1.59
CA LEU A 50 4.77 -2.56 -0.85
C LEU A 50 5.23 -2.68 0.62
N ALA A 51 6.34 -2.02 0.97
CA ALA A 51 6.93 -1.97 2.29
C ALA A 51 6.25 -1.01 3.29
N THR A 52 5.37 -0.08 2.87
CA THR A 52 4.78 0.90 3.81
C THR A 52 3.27 0.85 3.94
N SER A 53 2.55 0.05 3.14
CA SER A 53 1.10 -0.16 3.33
C SER A 53 0.75 -1.10 4.48
N GLY A 54 1.75 -1.61 5.23
CA GLY A 54 1.56 -2.51 6.35
C GLY A 54 1.77 -1.87 7.73
N VAL A 55 2.16 -0.60 7.84
CA VAL A 55 2.40 0.05 9.14
C VAL A 55 1.22 0.96 9.46
N TYR A 56 0.19 0.41 10.11
CA TYR A 56 -0.87 1.23 10.70
C TYR A 56 -0.45 1.64 12.12
N PHE A 57 -0.29 2.95 12.36
CA PHE A 57 0.16 3.54 13.62
C PHE A 57 -0.82 3.35 14.82
N GLY A 58 -1.92 2.62 14.65
CA GLY A 58 -2.90 2.35 15.72
C GLY A 58 -2.67 1.06 16.52
N CYS A 59 -1.93 0.08 15.99
CA CYS A 59 -1.67 -1.19 16.70
C CYS A 59 -0.20 -1.65 16.67
N GLY A 60 0.63 -1.02 15.83
CA GLY A 60 2.08 -1.30 15.74
C GLY A 60 2.47 -2.64 15.11
N LYS A 61 1.51 -3.45 14.62
CA LYS A 61 1.77 -4.75 13.99
C LYS A 61 1.54 -4.69 12.49
N THR A 62 2.48 -5.23 11.72
CA THR A 62 2.40 -5.34 10.26
C THR A 62 1.71 -6.65 9.84
N GLY A 63 1.40 -6.80 8.55
CA GLY A 63 0.91 -8.06 7.99
C GLY A 63 -0.61 -8.25 7.89
N HIS A 64 -1.40 -7.21 8.17
CA HIS A 64 -2.87 -7.28 8.02
C HIS A 64 -3.46 -5.91 7.65
N LEU A 65 -4.65 -5.91 7.04
CA LEU A 65 -5.40 -4.69 6.74
C LEU A 65 -6.14 -4.18 7.98
N LYS A 66 -6.44 -2.88 8.03
CA LYS A 66 -7.17 -2.24 9.15
C LYS A 66 -8.46 -2.98 9.55
N LYS A 67 -9.24 -3.42 8.56
CA LYS A 67 -10.49 -4.20 8.76
C LYS A 67 -10.28 -5.54 9.46
N ASP A 68 -9.06 -6.08 9.36
CA ASP A 68 -8.68 -7.39 9.90
C ASP A 68 -7.89 -7.25 11.21
N CYS A 69 -7.69 -6.03 11.72
CA CYS A 69 -6.98 -5.78 12.96
C CYS A 69 -7.79 -6.27 14.16
N SER A 70 -7.31 -7.31 14.84
CA SER A 70 -7.93 -7.87 16.04
C SER A 70 -8.02 -6.86 17.19
N ALA A 71 -7.07 -5.91 17.29
CA ALA A 71 -7.09 -4.86 18.32
C ALA A 71 -8.30 -3.92 18.18
N LEU A 72 -8.74 -3.64 16.95
CA LEU A 72 -9.95 -2.83 16.72
C LEU A 72 -11.24 -3.61 16.99
N LYS A 73 -11.23 -4.94 16.83
CA LYS A 73 -12.40 -5.80 17.13
C LYS A 73 -12.70 -5.92 18.63
N SER A 74 -11.72 -5.62 19.49
CA SER A 74 -11.87 -5.69 20.96
C SER A 74 -12.52 -4.46 21.58
N VAL A 75 -12.63 -3.35 20.84
CA VAL A 75 -13.32 -2.15 21.32
C VAL A 75 -14.81 -2.35 21.11
N LYS A 76 -15.46 -3.08 22.04
CA LYS A 76 -16.93 -3.01 22.15
C LYS A 76 -17.29 -1.53 22.30
N PRO A 77 -18.21 -0.97 21.49
CA PRO A 77 -18.66 0.39 21.72
C PRO A 77 -19.16 0.46 23.17
N LYS A 78 -18.55 1.31 23.99
CA LYS A 78 -19.11 1.71 25.28
C LYS A 78 -20.33 2.57 24.97
N THR A 79 -21.40 1.96 24.48
CA THR A 79 -22.72 2.57 24.58
C THR A 79 -23.03 2.50 26.06
N THR A 80 -22.77 3.59 26.78
CA THR A 80 -23.29 3.72 28.15
C THR A 80 -24.79 3.49 28.03
N PRO A 81 -25.35 2.46 28.68
CA PRO A 81 -26.78 2.21 28.56
C PRO A 81 -27.52 3.42 29.13
N ILE A 82 -28.58 3.85 28.44
CA ILE A 82 -29.54 4.80 29.00
C ILE A 82 -30.04 4.20 30.33
N CYS A 83 -30.15 5.00 31.38
CA CYS A 83 -30.59 4.53 32.68
C CYS A 83 -31.91 3.74 32.54
N SER A 84 -31.91 2.46 32.93
CA SER A 84 -33.07 1.57 32.79
C SER A 84 -34.26 1.95 33.68
N TRP A 85 -34.10 2.95 34.56
CA TRP A 85 -35.11 3.33 35.54
C TRP A 85 -35.85 4.62 35.14
N CYS A 86 -35.11 5.71 34.91
CA CYS A 86 -35.71 6.98 34.49
C CYS A 86 -35.77 7.15 32.96
N HIS A 87 -35.11 6.26 32.21
CA HIS A 87 -34.93 6.34 30.76
C HIS A 87 -34.37 7.69 30.26
N ARG A 88 -33.71 8.45 31.16
CA ARG A 88 -33.17 9.78 30.90
C ARG A 88 -31.67 9.79 31.23
N GLY A 89 -30.85 10.07 30.23
CA GLY A 89 -29.40 10.25 30.43
C GLY A 89 -28.61 8.95 30.62
N LEU A 90 -27.28 9.11 30.65
CA LEU A 90 -26.28 8.05 30.65
C LEU A 90 -25.72 7.86 32.07
N HIS A 91 -26.52 7.24 32.95
CA HIS A 91 -26.11 6.89 34.31
C HIS A 91 -26.62 5.49 34.66
N SER A 92 -25.96 4.83 35.62
CA SER A 92 -26.42 3.53 36.14
C SER A 92 -27.63 3.72 37.06
N ALA A 93 -28.48 2.71 37.19
CA ALA A 93 -29.68 2.76 38.04
C ALA A 93 -29.38 3.22 39.48
N ASN A 94 -28.19 2.91 39.98
CA ASN A 94 -27.72 3.22 41.34
C ASN A 94 -27.40 4.72 41.53
N GLN A 95 -27.17 5.45 40.43
CA GLN A 95 -26.91 6.89 40.40
C GLN A 95 -28.12 7.67 39.90
N CYS A 96 -29.29 7.02 39.82
CA CYS A 96 -30.52 7.65 39.38
C CYS A 96 -31.13 8.48 40.51
N HIS A 97 -31.09 9.80 40.35
CA HIS A 97 -31.66 10.76 41.30
C HIS A 97 -33.16 11.04 41.08
N SER A 98 -33.81 10.38 40.12
CA SER A 98 -35.26 10.48 39.87
C SER A 98 -36.13 9.71 40.87
N LYS A 99 -35.60 9.45 42.07
CA LYS A 99 -36.33 8.77 43.16
C LYS A 99 -37.40 9.66 43.74
#